data_AF-A0A956ENK3-F1
#
_entry.id   AF-A0A956ENK3-F1
#
_cell.length_a   1.000
_cell.length_b   1.000
_cell.length_c   1.000
_cell.angle_alpha   90.00
_cell.angle_beta   90.00
_cell.angle_gamma   90.00
#
_symmetry.space_group_name_H-M   'P 1'
#
loop_
_entity.id
_entity.type
_entity.pdbx_description
1 polymer ?
#
loop_
_entity_poly.entity_id
_entity_poly.type
_entity_poly.pdbx_seq_one_letter_code
_entity_poly.pdbx_strand_id
1 'polypeptide(L)'
;FCALSGNTDAHLKNWSLIYADGRTPRLAPAYDLVSTVVYQGKVDDEMALDLGHSKRFEDINETSFCRLATVCSFDYAEIRAWVRSAAERVRTIWSEDGKELGYQADERALIERHLDRIPLGRH
;
A
#
# COMPACT_ATOMS: atom_id res chain seq x y z
N PHE A 1 -2.13 -1.82 -0.69
CA PHE A 1 -0.89 -2.49 -0.26
C PHE A 1 0.20 -1.50 0.16
N CYS A 2 0.69 -0.61 -0.72
CA CYS A 2 1.78 0.32 -0.38
C CYS A 2 1.50 1.17 0.87
N ALA A 3 0.26 1.65 1.03
CA ALA A 3 -0.17 2.35 2.24
C ALA A 3 -0.01 1.47 3.50
N LEU A 4 -0.59 0.26 3.53
CA LEU A 4 -0.59 -0.62 4.71
C LEU A 4 0.78 -1.23 5.04
N SER A 5 1.61 -1.49 4.03
CA SER A 5 2.99 -1.96 4.24
C SER A 5 3.93 -0.83 4.64
N GLY A 6 3.48 0.42 4.56
CA GLY A 6 4.29 1.61 4.80
C GLY A 6 5.47 1.70 3.86
N ASN A 7 5.26 1.44 2.58
CA ASN A 7 6.30 1.62 1.56
C ASN A 7 6.37 3.09 1.15
N THR A 8 7.32 3.83 1.74
CA THR A 8 7.54 5.26 1.46
C THR A 8 8.35 5.50 0.19
N ASP A 9 8.90 4.45 -0.44
CA ASP A 9 9.71 4.55 -1.67
C ASP A 9 8.97 4.07 -2.94
N ALA A 10 7.66 3.85 -2.88
CA ALA A 10 6.83 3.39 -4.01
C ALA A 10 6.60 4.47 -5.10
N HIS A 11 7.68 5.01 -5.67
CA HIS A 11 7.70 6.10 -6.65
C HIS A 11 7.30 5.68 -8.07
N LEU A 12 7.10 6.66 -8.96
CA LEU A 12 6.72 6.39 -10.35
C LEU A 12 7.72 5.49 -11.10
N LYS A 13 9.02 5.58 -10.78
CA LYS A 13 10.08 4.72 -11.35
C LYS A 13 9.89 3.23 -11.02
N ASN A 14 9.12 2.89 -9.98
CA ASN A 14 8.82 1.52 -9.55
C ASN A 14 7.61 0.92 -10.31
N TRP A 15 7.06 1.66 -11.27
CA TRP A 15 6.00 1.19 -12.16
C TRP A 15 6.55 1.07 -13.58
N SER A 16 6.58 -0.16 -14.11
CA SER A 16 7.10 -0.45 -15.45
C SER A 16 6.05 -1.11 -16.32
N LEU A 17 6.18 -0.92 -17.63
CA LEU A 17 5.38 -1.58 -18.65
C LEU A 17 6.25 -2.57 -19.43
N ILE A 18 5.72 -3.75 -19.70
CA ILE A 18 6.33 -4.79 -20.53
C ILE A 18 5.64 -4.77 -21.90
N TYR A 19 6.44 -4.68 -22.97
CA TYR A 19 6.01 -4.71 -24.36
C TYR A 19 6.51 -5.99 -25.02
N ALA A 20 5.78 -7.10 -24.86
CA ALA A 20 6.23 -8.40 -25.38
C ALA A 20 6.29 -8.44 -26.92
N ASP A 21 5.42 -7.69 -27.58
CA ASP A 21 5.35 -7.53 -29.04
C ASP A 21 5.97 -6.20 -29.53
N GLY A 22 6.58 -5.42 -28.62
CA GLY A 22 7.13 -4.09 -28.88
C GLY A 22 6.10 -2.97 -29.07
N ARG A 23 4.79 -3.22 -28.90
CA ARG A 23 3.72 -2.23 -29.17
C ARG A 23 2.65 -2.18 -28.08
N THR A 24 2.21 -3.32 -27.58
CA THR A 24 1.11 -3.43 -26.63
C THR A 24 1.65 -3.47 -25.21
N PRO A 25 1.39 -2.42 -24.39
CA PRO A 25 1.86 -2.40 -23.01
C PRO A 25 1.05 -3.34 -22.11
N ARG A 26 1.74 -3.99 -21.19
CA ARG A 26 1.18 -4.66 -20.01
C ARG A 26 1.90 -4.16 -18.78
N LEU A 27 1.19 -3.97 -17.66
CA LEU A 27 1.84 -3.68 -16.39
C LEU A 27 2.80 -4.82 -16.01
N ALA A 28 4.04 -4.46 -15.64
CA ALA A 28 4.97 -5.43 -15.08
C ALA A 28 4.42 -6.02 -13.77
N PRO A 29 4.81 -7.26 -13.38
CA PRO A 29 4.60 -7.73 -12.03
C PRO A 29 5.13 -6.70 -11.02
N ALA A 30 4.51 -6.59 -9.84
CA ALA A 30 5.00 -5.67 -8.81
C ALA A 30 6.42 -6.07 -8.36
N TYR A 31 7.27 -5.07 -8.17
CA TYR A 31 8.65 -5.21 -7.67
C TYR A 31 8.96 -4.05 -6.72
N ASP A 32 10.08 -4.14 -6.02
CA ASP A 32 10.55 -3.11 -5.07
C ASP A 32 9.49 -2.78 -3.98
N LEU A 33 8.88 -3.83 -3.45
CA LEU A 33 7.93 -3.77 -2.35
C LEU A 33 8.69 -3.94 -1.04
N VAL A 34 8.86 -2.84 -0.31
CA VAL A 34 9.63 -2.81 0.95
C VAL A 34 8.80 -2.10 2.02
N SER A 35 8.74 -2.66 3.24
CA SER A 35 8.23 -1.90 4.39
C SER A 35 9.35 -1.00 4.90
N THR A 36 9.25 0.30 4.64
CA THR A 36 10.27 1.27 5.08
C THR A 36 10.06 1.75 6.51
N VAL A 37 8.93 1.36 7.12
CA VAL A 37 8.54 1.66 8.52
C VAL A 37 9.62 1.26 9.53
N VAL A 38 10.31 0.15 9.28
CA VAL A 38 11.37 -0.36 10.18
C VAL A 38 12.60 0.56 10.24
N TYR A 39 12.73 1.49 9.29
CA TYR A 39 13.79 2.50 9.25
C TYR A 39 13.35 3.85 9.83
N GLN A 40 12.41 3.86 10.78
CA GLN A 40 11.85 5.07 11.38
C GLN A 40 12.92 6.12 11.71
N GLY A 41 12.67 7.36 11.32
CA GLY A 41 13.58 8.50 11.55
C GLY A 41 14.77 8.59 10.59
N LYS A 42 14.92 7.63 9.67
CA LYS A 42 15.93 7.66 8.58
C LYS A 42 15.32 7.89 7.19
N VAL A 43 14.01 7.74 7.07
CA VAL A 43 13.24 7.92 5.84
C VAL A 43 12.05 8.83 6.10
N ASP A 44 11.54 9.46 5.03
CA ASP A 44 10.31 10.23 5.08
C ASP A 44 9.14 9.34 5.52
N ASP A 45 8.24 9.88 6.34
CA ASP A 45 7.09 9.17 6.90
C ASP A 45 5.80 9.47 6.14
N GLU A 46 5.90 9.48 4.80
CA GLU A 46 4.79 9.77 3.89
C GLU A 46 4.85 8.85 2.66
N MET A 47 3.72 8.66 1.99
CA MET A 47 3.65 7.94 0.73
C MET A 47 4.42 8.68 -0.38
N ALA A 48 5.14 7.92 -1.20
CA ALA A 48 5.83 8.44 -2.38
C ALA A 48 4.89 9.18 -3.36
N LEU A 49 3.70 8.61 -3.59
CA LEU A 49 2.66 9.12 -4.49
C LEU A 49 1.43 9.53 -3.70
N ASP A 50 0.71 10.55 -4.19
CA ASP A 50 -0.51 11.02 -3.58
C ASP A 50 -1.68 10.05 -3.81
N LEU A 51 -2.57 9.94 -2.83
CA LEU A 51 -3.83 9.25 -2.95
C LEU A 51 -4.92 10.08 -2.27
N GLY A 52 -5.94 10.47 -3.02
CA GLY A 52 -7.00 11.32 -2.48
C GLY A 52 -6.48 12.68 -1.98
N HIS A 53 -5.48 13.26 -2.66
CA HIS A 53 -4.84 14.54 -2.31
C HIS A 53 -4.02 14.53 -1.02
N SER A 54 -3.69 13.38 -0.46
CA SER A 54 -2.75 13.28 0.66
C SER A 54 -1.66 12.25 0.40
N LYS A 55 -0.50 12.48 1.02
CA LYS A 55 0.59 11.51 1.15
C LYS A 55 0.69 10.93 2.56
N ARG A 56 0.00 11.53 3.54
CA ARG A 56 0.04 11.08 4.93
C ARG A 56 -0.72 9.78 5.07
N PHE A 57 -0.10 8.80 5.72
CA PHE A 57 -0.69 7.48 5.91
C PHE A 57 -2.00 7.55 6.72
N GLU A 58 -2.08 8.47 7.68
CA GLU A 58 -3.27 8.65 8.53
C GLU A 58 -4.49 9.17 7.77
N ASP A 59 -4.30 9.81 6.62
CA ASP A 59 -5.38 10.35 5.80
C ASP A 59 -5.96 9.28 4.86
N ILE A 60 -5.29 8.12 4.72
CA ILE A 60 -5.68 7.07 3.77
C ILE A 60 -6.83 6.23 4.30
N ASN A 61 -8.00 6.42 3.70
CA ASN A 61 -9.23 5.72 3.99
C ASN A 61 -9.95 5.30 2.69
N GLU A 62 -11.15 4.72 2.79
CA GLU A 62 -11.90 4.25 1.61
C GLU A 62 -12.18 5.39 0.61
N THR A 63 -12.48 6.58 1.10
CA THR A 63 -12.80 7.75 0.26
C THR A 63 -11.60 8.31 -0.49
N SER A 64 -10.37 8.02 -0.03
CA SER A 64 -9.14 8.38 -0.74
C SER A 64 -9.06 7.73 -2.14
N PHE A 65 -9.82 6.65 -2.36
CA PHE A 65 -9.90 5.93 -3.64
C PHE A 65 -11.03 6.42 -4.56
N CYS A 66 -11.90 7.35 -4.13
CA CYS A 66 -12.98 7.89 -4.96
C CYS A 66 -12.46 8.41 -6.30
N ARG A 67 -11.38 9.22 -6.26
CA ARG A 67 -10.80 9.80 -7.47
C ARG A 67 -10.23 8.74 -8.40
N LEU A 68 -9.63 7.68 -7.85
CA LEU A 68 -9.13 6.56 -8.64
C LEU A 68 -10.28 5.84 -9.37
N ALA A 69 -11.40 5.61 -8.68
CA ALA A 69 -12.61 5.06 -9.29
C ALA A 69 -13.08 5.91 -10.48
N THR A 70 -13.13 7.24 -10.30
CA THR A 70 -13.51 8.17 -11.37
C THR A 70 -12.54 8.13 -12.56
N VAL A 71 -11.23 8.18 -12.32
CA VAL A 71 -10.21 8.19 -13.39
C VAL A 71 -10.18 6.87 -14.15
N CYS A 72 -10.42 5.76 -13.47
CA CYS A 72 -10.42 4.43 -14.07
C CYS A 72 -11.81 4.00 -14.59
N SER A 73 -12.82 4.87 -14.53
CA SER A 73 -14.20 4.60 -14.97
C SER A 73 -14.84 3.39 -14.30
N PHE A 74 -14.52 3.14 -13.02
CA PHE A 74 -15.16 2.12 -12.18
C PHE A 74 -16.23 2.71 -11.26
N ASP A 75 -17.19 1.89 -10.86
CA ASP A 75 -18.13 2.25 -9.80
C ASP A 75 -17.39 2.36 -8.45
N TYR A 76 -17.76 3.36 -7.65
CA TYR A 76 -17.08 3.57 -6.38
C TYR A 76 -17.35 2.44 -5.37
N ALA A 77 -18.52 1.80 -5.40
CA ALA A 77 -18.79 0.66 -4.52
C ALA A 77 -17.92 -0.55 -4.88
N GLU A 78 -17.64 -0.76 -6.17
CA GLU A 78 -16.71 -1.81 -6.65
C GLU A 78 -15.29 -1.57 -6.13
N ILE A 79 -14.74 -0.36 -6.34
CA ILE A 79 -13.41 0.00 -5.83
C ILE A 79 -13.37 -0.10 -4.30
N ARG A 80 -14.41 0.36 -3.59
CA ARG A 80 -14.49 0.24 -2.13
C ARG A 80 -14.47 -1.22 -1.68
N ALA A 81 -15.18 -2.11 -2.37
CA ALA A 81 -15.15 -3.55 -2.06
C ALA A 81 -13.75 -4.15 -2.26
N TRP A 82 -13.06 -3.77 -3.34
CA TRP A 82 -11.67 -4.21 -3.58
C TRP A 82 -10.71 -3.69 -2.52
N VAL A 83 -10.83 -2.42 -2.13
CA VAL A 83 -9.99 -1.81 -1.08
C VAL A 83 -10.18 -2.54 0.25
N ARG A 84 -11.43 -2.81 0.65
CA ARG A 84 -11.74 -3.56 1.88
C ARG A 84 -11.16 -4.97 1.84
N SER A 85 -11.39 -5.69 0.75
CA SER A 85 -10.88 -7.06 0.57
C SER A 85 -9.34 -7.08 0.61
N ALA A 86 -8.67 -6.13 -0.05
CA ALA A 86 -7.22 -6.04 -0.02
C ALA A 86 -6.68 -5.71 1.39
N ALA A 87 -7.33 -4.79 2.11
CA ALA A 87 -6.94 -4.43 3.47
C ALA A 87 -7.15 -5.58 4.46
N GLU A 88 -8.27 -6.30 4.35
CA GLU A 88 -8.53 -7.53 5.11
C GLU A 88 -7.46 -8.58 4.84
N ARG A 89 -7.17 -8.89 3.57
CA ARG A 89 -6.13 -9.88 3.22
C ARG A 89 -4.76 -9.53 3.78
N VAL A 90 -4.35 -8.25 3.72
CA VAL A 90 -3.08 -7.81 4.31
C VAL A 90 -3.07 -8.06 5.83
N ARG A 91 -4.15 -7.71 6.53
CA ARG A 91 -4.26 -7.91 7.98
C ARG A 91 -4.27 -9.39 8.37
N THR A 92 -5.08 -10.20 7.68
CA THR A 92 -5.17 -11.64 7.93
C THR A 92 -3.81 -12.31 7.74
N ILE A 93 -3.16 -12.10 6.61
CA ILE A 93 -1.84 -12.69 6.32
C ILE A 93 -0.78 -12.17 7.32
N TRP A 94 -0.80 -10.88 7.68
CA TRP A 94 0.12 -10.35 8.68
C TRP A 94 -0.08 -10.99 10.08
N SER A 95 -1.33 -11.23 10.47
CA SER A 95 -1.68 -11.84 11.74
C SER A 95 -1.31 -13.32 11.80
N GLU A 96 -1.60 -14.07 10.73
CA GLU A 96 -1.39 -15.52 10.64
C GLU A 96 0.08 -15.86 10.36
N ASP A 97 0.65 -15.26 9.32
CA ASP A 97 1.94 -15.68 8.76
C ASP A 97 3.06 -14.66 9.04
N GLY A 98 2.74 -13.46 9.54
CA GLY A 98 3.72 -12.39 9.70
C GLY A 98 4.89 -12.73 10.64
N LYS A 99 4.72 -13.76 11.50
CA LYS A 99 5.79 -14.27 12.38
C LYS A 99 6.87 -15.03 11.61
N GLU A 100 6.55 -15.57 10.44
CA GLU A 100 7.46 -16.33 9.59
C GLU A 100 8.28 -15.43 8.65
N LEU A 101 7.97 -14.13 8.58
CA LEU A 101 8.62 -13.16 7.69
C LEU A 101 10.01 -12.69 8.18
N GLY A 102 10.47 -13.15 9.34
CA GLY A 102 11.84 -12.90 9.82
C GLY A 102 12.09 -11.52 10.45
N TYR A 103 11.05 -10.72 10.70
CA TYR A 103 11.18 -9.45 11.43
C TYR A 103 11.54 -9.65 12.90
N GLN A 104 12.43 -8.80 13.41
CA GLN A 104 12.69 -8.71 14.85
C GLN A 104 11.47 -8.16 15.60
N ALA A 105 11.43 -8.39 16.92
CA ALA A 105 10.26 -8.01 17.73
C ALA A 105 9.98 -6.50 17.73
N ASP A 106 11.03 -5.68 17.74
CA ASP A 106 10.95 -4.23 17.64
C ASP A 106 10.51 -3.77 16.24
N GLU A 107 11.05 -4.35 15.17
CA GLU A 107 10.62 -4.10 13.79
C GLU A 107 9.13 -4.43 13.59
N ARG A 108 8.69 -5.58 14.13
CA ARG A 108 7.28 -5.99 14.09
C ARG A 108 6.39 -4.97 14.83
N ALA A 109 6.81 -4.51 16.00
CA ALA A 109 6.07 -3.52 16.76
C ALA A 109 5.95 -2.18 16.01
N LEU A 110 6.95 -1.80 15.21
CA LEU A 110 6.88 -0.62 14.33
C LEU A 110 5.84 -0.80 13.22
N ILE A 111 5.82 -1.98 12.57
CA ILE A 111 4.83 -2.30 11.53
C ILE A 111 3.42 -2.33 12.11
N GLU A 112 3.22 -2.91 13.29
CA GLU A 112 1.91 -2.95 13.97
C GLU A 112 1.43 -1.53 14.32
N ARG A 113 2.28 -0.67 14.88
CA ARG A 113 1.96 0.75 15.12
C ARG A 113 1.60 1.50 13.84
N HIS A 114 2.27 1.17 12.74
CA HIS A 114 1.97 1.76 11.44
C HIS A 114 0.60 1.31 10.90
N LEU A 115 0.26 0.04 11.03
CA LEU A 115 -1.06 -0.47 10.66
C LEU A 115 -2.17 0.19 11.48
N ASP A 116 -1.97 0.35 12.80
CA ASP A 116 -2.96 0.95 13.71
C ASP A 116 -3.24 2.43 13.41
N ARG A 117 -2.26 3.19 12.93
CA ARG A 117 -2.49 4.60 12.60
C ARG A 117 -3.26 4.80 11.29
N ILE A 118 -3.23 3.83 10.37
CA ILE A 118 -3.92 3.94 9.07
C ILE A 118 -5.39 3.57 9.23
N PRO A 119 -6.35 4.42 8.81
CA PRO A 119 -7.78 4.09 8.88
C PRO A 119 -8.16 2.73 8.27
N LEU A 120 -7.54 2.33 7.16
CA LEU A 120 -7.74 1.02 6.53
C LEU A 120 -7.08 -0.17 7.26
N GLY A 121 -6.11 0.10 8.13
CA GLY A 121 -5.41 -0.92 8.90
C GLY A 121 -6.10 -1.26 10.23
N ARG A 122 -7.01 -0.40 10.70
CA ARG A 122 -7.75 -0.58 11.96
C ARG A 122 -8.83 -1.67 11.84
N HIS A 123 -9.10 -2.33 12.96
CA HIS A 123 -10.25 -3.25 13.14
C HIS A 123 -11.52 -2.50 13.49
#